data_AF-A0E774-F1
#
_entry.id   AF-A0E774-F1
#
_cell.length_a   1.000
_cell.length_b   1.000
_cell.length_c   1.000
_cell.angle_alpha   90.00
_cell.angle_beta   90.00
_cell.angle_gamma   90.00
#
_symmetry.space_group_name_H-M   'P 1'
#
loop_
_entity.id
_entity.type
_entity.pdbx_description
1 polymer ?
#
loop_
_entity_poly.entity_id
_entity_poly.type
_entity_poly.pdbx_seq_one_letter_code
_entity_poly.pdbx_strand_id
1 'polypeptide(L)'
;MNKKQAFWSYEISIFKNYQPDNDELIDECFEYDFQTSKINRIVRDPQELMEVKEILREYYPYIFASFKFYASTLIGASIPCISSNAFFDFIGQTTVLTDKFRPGDIDLNFISTSNVKDIQYPNVYEKALVRYQFMEVLVRIALDKYTRTGICKSMKLSVLKLFEDDLVKARLQEIDRSQDWRDMRLWNEQSDMLIKDRLPMLKLLFKYTSKLNPKQKFYKHTWIQFKDFRDLMLRCDLYCDIFVERDAYLAYLLSMQTQVDELYSLRHFQMEFYEFIEALCRCAEKLSLIRTKDILSIDDRRQEPLHKKIDAFLLLIYLRAGDAIKQQLKEAEDFTDFDKCMTRKQKTLQQQIEEMGSEEEDKPYNPAVEASSLEEQLKQVPVQTIQTGLKLKKVLSFFSVIKQMQQQKQLKSNFLLTNVVQYFKQKEEEMLQNEMEQA
;
A
#
# COMPACT_ATOMS: atom_id res chain seq x y z
N MET A 1 -11.65 -34.92 -26.51
CA MET A 1 -10.86 -34.91 -25.26
C MET A 1 -11.37 -33.74 -24.42
N ASN A 2 -12.15 -34.01 -23.36
CA ASN A 2 -12.59 -32.97 -22.43
C ASN A 2 -11.38 -32.47 -21.66
N LYS A 3 -10.86 -31.28 -22.03
CA LYS A 3 -9.95 -30.53 -21.16
C LYS A 3 -10.76 -30.20 -19.91
N LYS A 4 -10.46 -30.85 -18.78
CA LYS A 4 -10.92 -30.36 -17.48
C LYS A 4 -10.42 -28.93 -17.36
N GLN A 5 -11.34 -27.98 -17.37
CA GLN A 5 -11.04 -26.58 -17.13
C GLN A 5 -10.46 -26.51 -15.72
N ALA A 6 -9.16 -26.25 -15.60
CA ALA A 6 -8.54 -26.09 -14.30
C ALA A 6 -9.14 -24.83 -13.67
N PHE A 7 -9.78 -24.97 -12.51
CA PHE A 7 -10.22 -23.82 -11.73
C PHE A 7 -8.99 -22.99 -11.35
N TRP A 8 -9.10 -21.67 -11.46
CA TRP A 8 -8.01 -20.77 -11.10
C TRP A 8 -7.61 -20.95 -9.64
N SER A 9 -6.31 -20.98 -9.38
CA SER A 9 -5.73 -21.02 -8.04
C SER A 9 -4.42 -20.22 -8.00
N TYR A 10 -3.99 -19.85 -6.79
CA TYR A 10 -2.77 -19.08 -6.59
C TYR A 10 -1.53 -19.81 -7.13
N GLU A 11 -1.48 -21.13 -7.01
CA GLU A 11 -0.35 -21.98 -7.42
C GLU A 11 -0.10 -21.96 -8.94
N ILE A 12 -1.14 -21.64 -9.73
CA ILE A 12 -1.04 -21.48 -11.18
C ILE A 12 -1.03 -20.01 -11.62
N SER A 13 -1.11 -19.07 -10.68
CA SER A 13 -1.06 -17.62 -10.92
C SER A 13 0.32 -17.15 -11.38
N ILE A 14 0.38 -16.00 -12.04
CA ILE A 14 1.61 -15.24 -12.29
C ILE A 14 2.33 -14.87 -10.98
N PHE A 15 1.56 -14.72 -9.90
CA PHE A 15 2.07 -14.40 -8.58
C PHE A 15 2.49 -15.62 -7.76
N LYS A 16 2.51 -16.84 -8.31
CA LYS A 16 2.89 -18.05 -7.54
C LYS A 16 4.27 -18.01 -6.87
N ASN A 17 5.18 -17.17 -7.39
CA ASN A 17 6.52 -16.95 -6.85
C ASN A 17 6.59 -15.70 -5.96
N TYR A 18 5.47 -15.03 -5.75
CA TYR A 18 5.36 -13.97 -4.78
C TYR A 18 5.27 -14.63 -3.39
N GLN A 19 5.96 -14.14 -2.37
CA GLN A 19 5.80 -14.64 -1.00
C GLN A 19 4.57 -13.96 -0.39
N PRO A 20 3.46 -14.69 -0.14
CA PRO A 20 2.32 -14.14 0.58
C PRO A 20 2.72 -13.81 2.01
N ASP A 21 2.10 -12.78 2.57
CA ASP A 21 2.17 -12.58 4.02
C ASP A 21 1.28 -13.65 4.69
N ASN A 22 1.81 -14.35 5.67
CA ASN A 22 1.08 -15.30 6.50
C ASN A 22 1.40 -15.06 7.98
N ASP A 23 0.65 -15.71 8.86
CA ASP A 23 0.80 -15.50 10.31
C ASP A 23 2.22 -15.87 10.78
N GLU A 24 2.85 -16.90 10.19
CA GLU A 24 4.21 -17.30 10.53
C GLU A 24 5.25 -16.22 10.17
N LEU A 25 5.21 -15.68 8.95
CA LEU A 25 6.14 -14.65 8.49
C LEU A 25 5.99 -13.35 9.29
N ILE A 26 4.75 -12.99 9.64
CA ILE A 26 4.46 -11.82 10.45
C ILE A 26 4.96 -12.02 11.89
N ASP A 27 4.85 -13.23 12.45
CA ASP A 27 5.42 -13.58 13.75
C ASP A 27 6.96 -13.56 13.74
N GLU A 28 7.60 -14.05 12.67
CA GLU A 28 9.05 -13.95 12.49
C GLU A 28 9.52 -12.49 12.46
N CYS A 29 8.80 -11.61 11.76
CA CYS A 29 9.08 -10.18 11.74
C CYS A 29 8.91 -9.55 13.14
N PHE A 30 7.84 -9.94 13.86
CA PHE A 30 7.60 -9.50 15.23
C PHE A 30 8.75 -9.89 16.16
N GLU A 31 9.17 -11.14 16.14
CA GLU A 31 10.25 -11.65 16.98
C GLU A 31 11.57 -10.93 16.68
N TYR A 32 11.89 -10.72 15.40
CA TYR A 32 13.09 -9.98 15.00
C TYR A 32 13.07 -8.52 15.49
N ASP A 33 11.97 -7.82 15.28
CA ASP A 33 11.81 -6.43 15.70
C ASP A 33 11.82 -6.30 17.23
N PHE A 34 11.16 -7.20 17.95
CA PHE A 34 11.12 -7.20 19.41
C PHE A 34 12.52 -7.43 20.01
N GLN A 35 13.27 -8.40 19.48
CA GLN A 35 14.63 -8.69 19.92
C GLN A 35 15.60 -7.54 19.63
N THR A 36 15.40 -6.83 18.52
CA THR A 36 16.20 -5.67 18.13
C THR A 36 15.87 -4.42 18.96
N SER A 37 14.61 -4.29 19.37
CA SER A 37 14.17 -3.17 20.19
C SER A 37 14.88 -3.11 21.55
N LYS A 38 14.83 -1.94 22.18
CA LYS A 38 15.30 -1.73 23.55
C LYS A 38 14.22 -2.02 24.59
N ILE A 39 13.10 -2.67 24.23
CA ILE A 39 11.98 -2.93 25.16
C ILE A 39 12.45 -3.73 26.37
N ASN A 40 13.32 -4.73 26.19
CA ASN A 40 13.95 -5.50 27.27
C ASN A 40 14.81 -4.67 28.24
N ARG A 41 15.28 -3.49 27.82
CA ARG A 41 16.02 -2.56 28.70
C ARG A 41 15.08 -1.68 29.53
N ILE A 42 13.86 -1.49 29.05
CA ILE A 42 12.83 -0.64 29.67
C ILE A 42 11.96 -1.48 30.61
N VAL A 43 11.51 -2.65 30.16
CA VAL A 43 10.75 -3.65 30.93
C VAL A 43 11.72 -4.70 31.44
N ARG A 44 12.19 -4.51 32.68
CA ARG A 44 13.25 -5.36 33.28
C ARG A 44 12.73 -6.63 33.94
N ASP A 45 11.51 -6.59 34.44
CA ASP A 45 10.89 -7.77 35.04
C ASP A 45 10.57 -8.79 33.94
N PRO A 46 11.07 -10.03 34.03
CA PRO A 46 10.88 -11.02 32.96
C PRO A 46 9.42 -11.40 32.73
N GLN A 47 8.59 -11.40 33.78
CA GLN A 47 7.18 -11.73 33.66
C GLN A 47 6.42 -10.59 32.96
N GLU A 48 6.62 -9.34 33.38
CA GLU A 48 6.04 -8.19 32.69
C GLU A 48 6.53 -8.06 31.25
N LEU A 49 7.79 -8.39 30.98
CA LEU A 49 8.35 -8.37 29.62
C LEU A 49 7.63 -9.37 28.71
N MET A 50 7.37 -10.58 29.20
CA MET A 50 6.63 -11.59 28.46
C MET A 50 5.18 -11.16 28.23
N GLU A 51 4.53 -10.57 29.23
CA GLU A 51 3.15 -10.07 29.08
C GLU A 51 3.05 -8.92 28.07
N VAL A 52 4.00 -7.98 28.10
CA VAL A 52 4.09 -6.89 27.11
C VAL A 52 4.36 -7.46 25.71
N LYS A 53 5.23 -8.47 25.61
CA LYS A 53 5.53 -9.14 24.34
C LYS A 53 4.26 -9.72 23.71
N GLU A 54 3.46 -10.47 24.45
CA GLU A 54 2.25 -11.09 23.89
C GLU A 54 1.20 -10.06 23.44
N ILE A 55 1.06 -8.95 24.16
CA ILE A 55 0.19 -7.85 23.71
C ILE A 55 0.70 -7.25 22.40
N LEU A 56 2.01 -7.02 22.29
CA LEU A 56 2.60 -6.47 21.06
C LEU A 56 2.45 -7.44 19.90
N ARG A 57 2.60 -8.75 20.12
CA ARG A 57 2.38 -9.80 19.11
C ARG A 57 0.98 -9.69 18.51
N GLU A 58 -0.05 -9.51 19.34
CA GLU A 58 -1.44 -9.33 18.89
C GLU A 58 -1.61 -8.09 18.00
N TYR A 59 -0.96 -6.97 18.33
CA TYR A 59 -1.11 -5.72 17.57
C TYR A 59 -0.12 -5.55 16.42
N TYR A 60 0.91 -6.38 16.36
CA TYR A 60 2.01 -6.25 15.40
C TYR A 60 1.55 -6.20 13.93
N PRO A 61 0.57 -7.02 13.46
CA PRO A 61 0.10 -6.93 12.08
C PRO A 61 -0.39 -5.52 11.69
N TYR A 62 -1.01 -4.79 12.62
CA TYR A 62 -1.51 -3.44 12.37
C TYR A 62 -0.40 -2.38 12.48
N ILE A 63 0.56 -2.57 13.39
CA ILE A 63 1.76 -1.74 13.48
C ILE A 63 2.56 -1.84 12.18
N PHE A 64 2.74 -3.06 11.67
CA PHE A 64 3.44 -3.36 10.41
C PHE A 64 2.77 -2.67 9.21
N ALA A 65 1.46 -2.85 9.04
CA ALA A 65 0.71 -2.21 7.95
C ALA A 65 0.81 -0.67 8.03
N SER A 66 0.66 -0.13 9.24
CA SER A 66 0.75 1.31 9.49
C SER A 66 2.13 1.89 9.24
N PHE A 67 3.20 1.13 9.52
CA PHE A 67 4.57 1.56 9.26
C PHE A 67 4.78 1.94 7.80
N LYS A 68 4.35 1.09 6.85
CA LYS A 68 4.48 1.36 5.40
C LYS A 68 3.76 2.64 5.00
N PHE A 69 2.58 2.89 5.56
CA PHE A 69 1.84 4.13 5.31
C PHE A 69 2.59 5.36 5.82
N TYR A 70 2.96 5.40 7.10
CA TYR A 70 3.61 6.56 7.68
C TYR A 70 5.01 6.78 7.09
N ALA A 71 5.72 5.72 6.69
CA ALA A 71 7.00 5.81 5.98
C ALA A 71 6.88 6.46 4.60
N SER A 72 5.75 6.25 3.91
CA SER A 72 5.50 6.87 2.59
C SER A 72 5.42 8.41 2.63
N THR A 73 5.25 9.00 3.81
CA THR A 73 5.16 10.45 3.96
C THR A 73 6.52 11.16 3.85
N LEU A 74 7.63 10.45 4.12
CA LEU A 74 8.98 10.98 4.05
C LEU A 74 9.64 10.60 2.71
N ILE A 75 9.19 11.27 1.65
CA ILE A 75 9.74 11.10 0.30
C ILE A 75 11.21 11.56 0.28
N GLY A 76 12.08 10.77 -0.34
CA GLY A 76 13.49 11.09 -0.52
C GLY A 76 14.42 10.59 0.60
N ALA A 77 13.89 9.97 1.65
CA ALA A 77 14.71 9.19 2.58
C ALA A 77 15.41 8.03 1.83
N SER A 78 16.61 7.67 2.27
CA SER A 78 17.39 6.57 1.67
C SER A 78 16.80 5.19 1.94
N ILE A 79 15.98 5.08 2.99
CA ILE A 79 15.25 3.87 3.40
C ILE A 79 13.84 4.27 3.86
N PRO A 80 12.87 3.34 3.87
CA PRO A 80 11.57 3.58 4.47
C PRO A 80 11.68 3.86 5.97
N CYS A 81 11.20 5.02 6.42
CA CYS A 81 11.19 5.40 7.83
C CYS A 81 10.14 6.48 8.12
N ILE A 82 9.65 6.52 9.37
CA ILE A 82 8.65 7.47 9.83
C ILE A 82 9.34 8.72 10.37
N SER A 83 9.04 9.88 9.77
CA SER A 83 9.49 11.17 10.28
C SER A 83 8.81 11.55 11.60
N SER A 84 9.42 12.44 12.36
CA SER A 84 8.78 12.99 13.57
C SER A 84 7.40 13.56 13.27
N ASN A 85 7.28 14.39 12.23
CA ASN A 85 6.01 15.01 11.84
C ASN A 85 4.91 13.98 11.57
N ALA A 86 5.22 12.93 10.79
CA ALA A 86 4.26 11.87 10.49
C ALA A 86 3.84 11.10 11.75
N PHE A 87 4.78 10.85 12.66
CA PHE A 87 4.47 10.22 13.94
C PHE A 87 3.62 11.12 14.84
N PHE A 88 3.89 12.43 14.87
CA PHE A 88 3.08 13.40 15.61
C PHE A 88 1.67 13.53 15.03
N ASP A 89 1.53 13.50 13.70
CA ASP A 89 0.23 13.51 13.04
C ASP A 89 -0.57 12.24 13.39
N PHE A 90 0.08 11.08 13.49
CA PHE A 90 -0.54 9.85 13.99
C PHE A 90 -1.01 10.00 15.43
N ILE A 91 -0.11 10.37 16.35
CA ILE A 91 -0.44 10.54 17.78
C ILE A 91 -1.51 11.63 17.97
N GLY A 92 -1.50 12.69 17.18
CA GLY A 92 -2.50 13.76 17.23
C GLY A 92 -3.91 13.32 16.87
N GLN A 93 -4.08 12.17 16.22
CA GLN A 93 -5.38 11.57 15.88
C GLN A 93 -5.90 10.60 16.95
N THR A 94 -5.10 10.36 17.99
CA THR A 94 -5.41 9.51 19.14
C THR A 94 -5.85 10.35 20.34
N THR A 95 -6.16 9.71 21.48
CA THR A 95 -6.37 10.42 22.76
C THR A 95 -5.17 10.32 23.70
N VAL A 96 -3.99 9.98 23.17
CA VAL A 96 -2.74 9.91 23.92
C VAL A 96 -2.39 11.26 24.56
N LEU A 97 -2.56 12.35 23.82
CA LEU A 97 -2.28 13.70 24.32
C LEU A 97 -3.35 14.18 25.29
N THR A 98 -2.91 14.71 26.44
CA THR A 98 -3.78 15.27 27.48
C THR A 98 -3.15 16.55 28.05
N ASP A 99 -3.86 17.26 28.94
CA ASP A 99 -3.29 18.42 29.63
C ASP A 99 -2.03 18.08 30.45
N LYS A 100 -1.90 16.81 30.86
CA LYS A 100 -0.79 16.29 31.69
C LYS A 100 0.29 15.56 30.88
N PHE A 101 -0.01 15.18 29.64
CA PHE A 101 0.91 14.44 28.78
C PHE A 101 0.92 15.11 27.40
N ARG A 102 1.92 15.95 27.17
CA ARG A 102 1.94 17.00 26.14
C ARG A 102 2.86 16.59 24.99
N PRO A 103 2.85 17.32 23.86
CA PRO A 103 3.71 17.01 22.72
C PRO A 103 5.21 16.91 23.07
N GLY A 104 5.70 17.68 24.05
CA GLY A 104 7.09 17.56 24.51
C GLY A 104 7.42 16.20 25.14
N ASP A 105 6.47 15.56 25.83
CA ASP A 105 6.66 14.21 26.37
C ASP A 105 6.76 13.17 25.24
N ILE A 106 5.95 13.32 24.19
CA ILE A 106 6.02 12.49 22.98
C ILE A 106 7.38 12.66 22.27
N ASP A 107 7.86 13.90 22.14
CA ASP A 107 9.14 14.21 21.49
C ASP A 107 10.32 13.54 22.20
N LEU A 108 10.33 13.57 23.54
CA LEU A 108 11.36 12.90 24.33
C LEU A 108 11.38 11.38 24.07
N ASN A 109 10.21 10.74 23.97
CA ASN A 109 10.11 9.32 23.64
C ASN A 109 10.55 9.03 22.21
N PHE A 110 10.17 9.87 21.24
CA PHE A 110 10.58 9.75 19.84
C PHE A 110 12.10 9.88 19.68
N ILE A 111 12.71 10.92 20.28
CA ILE A 111 14.17 11.15 20.25
C ILE A 111 14.92 10.00 20.91
N SER A 112 14.43 9.51 22.06
CA SER A 112 15.05 8.39 22.77
C SER A 112 15.06 7.10 21.96
N THR A 113 14.09 6.93 21.05
CA THR A 113 13.92 5.73 20.23
C THR A 113 14.70 5.84 18.91
N SER A 114 14.57 6.98 18.22
CA SER A 114 15.18 7.22 16.90
C SER A 114 16.70 7.36 16.95
N ASN A 115 17.28 7.66 18.11
CA ASN A 115 18.72 7.84 18.27
C ASN A 115 19.44 6.50 18.51
N VAL A 116 20.06 5.96 17.46
CA VAL A 116 20.78 4.69 17.51
C VAL A 116 22.29 4.95 17.62
N LYS A 117 22.77 5.25 18.84
CA LYS A 117 24.21 5.38 19.12
C LYS A 117 24.90 4.06 19.44
N ASP A 118 24.13 3.05 19.84
CA ASP A 118 24.67 1.85 20.49
C ASP A 118 24.88 0.67 19.52
N ILE A 119 24.30 0.72 18.31
CA ILE A 119 24.35 -0.38 17.33
C ILE A 119 24.45 0.19 15.91
N GLN A 120 25.52 -0.16 15.18
CA GLN A 120 25.68 0.23 13.77
C GLN A 120 24.85 -0.70 12.88
N TYR A 121 23.56 -0.41 12.77
CA TYR A 121 22.72 -0.97 11.71
C TYR A 121 22.95 -0.16 10.42
N PRO A 122 23.34 -0.79 9.29
CA PRO A 122 23.61 -0.06 8.06
C PRO A 122 22.36 0.61 7.48
N ASN A 123 21.17 0.05 7.74
CA ASN A 123 19.89 0.55 7.25
C ASN A 123 19.04 1.16 8.36
N VAL A 124 19.59 2.13 9.09
CA VAL A 124 18.84 2.98 10.02
C VAL A 124 18.97 4.44 9.59
N TYR A 125 17.88 5.18 9.75
CA TYR A 125 17.84 6.60 9.42
C TYR A 125 17.85 7.43 10.70
N GLU A 126 18.88 8.27 10.88
CA GLU A 126 18.97 9.14 12.05
C GLU A 126 17.75 10.07 12.12
N LYS A 127 17.15 10.20 13.31
CA LYS A 127 15.99 11.08 13.59
C LYS A 127 14.68 10.67 12.91
N ALA A 128 14.60 9.45 12.40
CA ALA A 128 13.35 8.83 11.97
C ALA A 128 13.21 7.45 12.64
N LEU A 129 12.03 6.84 12.52
CA LEU A 129 11.77 5.50 13.04
C LEU A 129 11.72 4.49 11.90
N VAL A 130 12.56 3.47 11.95
CA VAL A 130 12.36 2.24 11.16
C VAL A 130 11.36 1.31 11.87
N ARG A 131 11.00 0.18 11.27
CA ARG A 131 9.87 -0.67 11.70
C ARG A 131 9.88 -1.04 13.19
N TYR A 132 10.99 -1.60 13.69
CA TYR A 132 11.09 -1.97 15.11
C TYR A 132 11.01 -0.75 16.06
N GLN A 133 11.53 0.41 15.63
CA GLN A 133 11.50 1.64 16.41
C GLN A 133 10.09 2.22 16.51
N PHE A 134 9.25 2.02 15.50
CA PHE A 134 7.84 2.40 15.57
C PHE A 134 7.09 1.60 16.64
N MET A 135 7.34 0.29 16.75
CA MET A 135 6.80 -0.51 17.85
C MET A 135 7.36 -0.07 19.21
N GLU A 136 8.67 0.14 19.31
CA GLU A 136 9.33 0.53 20.57
C GLU A 136 8.81 1.87 21.12
N VAL A 137 8.61 2.87 20.25
CA VAL A 137 8.15 4.20 20.72
C VAL A 137 6.75 4.14 21.31
N LEU A 138 5.87 3.26 20.82
CA LEU A 138 4.53 3.06 21.40
C LEU A 138 4.63 2.51 22.83
N VAL A 139 5.49 1.52 23.06
CA VAL A 139 5.73 0.98 24.40
C VAL A 139 6.30 2.06 25.32
N ARG A 140 7.28 2.84 24.87
CA ARG A 140 7.86 3.94 25.64
C ARG A 140 6.79 4.96 26.06
N ILE A 141 5.95 5.38 25.12
CA ILE A 141 4.84 6.30 25.40
C ILE A 141 3.87 5.70 26.42
N ALA A 142 3.51 4.43 26.30
CA ALA A 142 2.62 3.76 27.26
C ALA A 142 3.21 3.80 28.67
N LEU A 143 4.48 3.41 28.82
CA LEU A 143 5.14 3.34 30.13
C LEU A 143 5.37 4.73 30.72
N ASP A 144 5.74 5.70 29.89
CA ASP A 144 5.93 7.09 30.31
C ASP A 144 4.61 7.73 30.75
N LYS A 145 3.53 7.54 29.97
CA LYS A 145 2.21 8.11 30.28
C LYS A 145 1.57 7.44 31.49
N TYR A 146 1.64 6.12 31.63
CA TYR A 146 0.82 5.39 32.60
C TYR A 146 1.59 4.75 33.75
N THR A 147 2.78 4.19 33.51
CA THR A 147 3.57 3.55 34.56
C THR A 147 4.31 4.60 35.39
N ARG A 148 5.05 5.51 34.74
CA ARG A 148 5.85 6.54 35.45
C ARG A 148 4.98 7.50 36.26
N THR A 149 3.76 7.77 35.80
CA THR A 149 2.82 8.65 36.50
C THR A 149 1.99 7.94 37.56
N GLY A 150 2.11 6.61 37.69
CA GLY A 150 1.39 5.79 38.66
C GLY A 150 -0.08 5.52 38.32
N ILE A 151 -0.53 5.81 37.09
CA ILE A 151 -1.89 5.52 36.63
C ILE A 151 -2.13 4.00 36.53
N CYS A 152 -1.13 3.26 36.03
CA CYS A 152 -1.16 1.82 35.92
C CYS A 152 -0.11 1.19 36.84
N LYS A 153 -0.49 0.07 37.49
CA LYS A 153 0.37 -0.64 38.44
C LYS A 153 1.31 -1.66 37.79
N SER A 154 1.05 -2.03 36.53
CA SER A 154 1.88 -2.94 35.76
C SER A 154 2.11 -2.40 34.35
N MET A 155 3.23 -2.78 33.76
CA MET A 155 3.61 -2.38 32.40
C MET A 155 2.65 -2.95 31.35
N LYS A 156 2.16 -4.18 31.57
CA LYS A 156 1.09 -4.80 30.76
C LYS A 156 -0.14 -3.89 30.64
N LEU A 157 -0.65 -3.40 31.77
CA LEU A 157 -1.83 -2.54 31.81
C LEU A 157 -1.58 -1.21 31.10
N SER A 158 -0.38 -0.64 31.24
CA SER A 158 0.00 0.58 30.54
C SER A 158 -0.05 0.42 29.01
N VAL A 159 0.49 -0.67 28.49
CA VAL A 159 0.48 -0.96 27.05
C VAL A 159 -0.95 -1.21 26.56
N LEU A 160 -1.74 -2.03 27.26
CA LEU A 160 -3.15 -2.25 26.90
C LEU A 160 -3.95 -0.95 26.88
N LYS A 161 -3.74 -0.09 27.88
CA LYS A 161 -4.44 1.19 27.97
C LYS A 161 -4.10 2.13 26.80
N LEU A 162 -2.84 2.11 26.33
CA LEU A 162 -2.46 2.85 25.12
C LEU A 162 -3.23 2.34 23.89
N PHE A 163 -3.27 1.03 23.68
CA PHE A 163 -3.90 0.46 22.49
C PHE A 163 -5.42 0.61 22.51
N GLU A 164 -6.08 0.26 23.62
CA GLU A 164 -7.53 0.17 23.70
C GLU A 164 -8.20 1.49 24.10
N ASP A 165 -7.71 2.15 25.16
CA ASP A 165 -8.38 3.36 25.69
C ASP A 165 -7.95 4.63 24.94
N ASP A 166 -6.71 4.68 24.46
CA ASP A 166 -6.16 5.85 23.79
C ASP A 166 -6.39 5.85 22.27
N LEU A 167 -7.19 4.91 21.74
CA LEU A 167 -7.54 4.76 20.32
C LEU A 167 -6.36 4.43 19.39
N VAL A 168 -5.19 4.05 19.91
CA VAL A 168 -4.04 3.69 19.07
C VAL A 168 -4.37 2.47 18.20
N LYS A 169 -4.98 1.43 18.76
CA LYS A 169 -5.43 0.25 18.00
C LYS A 169 -6.38 0.63 16.87
N ALA A 170 -7.39 1.45 17.18
CA ALA A 170 -8.38 1.88 16.21
C ALA A 170 -7.74 2.63 15.03
N ARG A 171 -6.72 3.47 15.29
CA ARG A 171 -5.98 4.18 14.25
C ARG A 171 -5.11 3.27 13.40
N LEU A 172 -4.44 2.30 14.01
CA LEU A 172 -3.64 1.32 13.26
C LEU A 172 -4.52 0.44 12.36
N GLN A 173 -5.74 0.12 12.80
CA GLN A 173 -6.71 -0.68 12.05
C GLN A 173 -7.42 0.07 10.91
N GLU A 174 -7.25 1.39 10.79
CA GLU A 174 -7.73 2.15 9.61
C GLU A 174 -6.94 1.85 8.35
N ILE A 175 -5.78 1.20 8.49
CA ILE A 175 -4.88 0.86 7.39
C ILE A 175 -4.99 -0.64 7.14
N ASP A 176 -5.40 -0.98 5.92
CA ASP A 176 -5.49 -2.35 5.44
C ASP A 176 -4.13 -3.01 5.40
N ARG A 177 -4.12 -4.32 5.68
CA ARG A 177 -2.93 -5.14 5.47
C ARG A 177 -2.77 -5.37 3.96
N SER A 178 -1.53 -5.33 3.48
CA SER A 178 -1.23 -5.53 2.06
C SER A 178 -1.85 -6.83 1.52
N GLN A 179 -1.79 -7.91 2.31
CA GLN A 179 -2.30 -9.22 1.93
C GLN A 179 -3.82 -9.25 1.75
N ASP A 180 -4.57 -8.58 2.63
CA ASP A 180 -6.03 -8.48 2.51
C ASP A 180 -6.44 -7.84 1.18
N TRP A 181 -5.69 -6.83 0.73
CA TRP A 181 -5.91 -6.22 -0.59
C TRP A 181 -5.57 -7.17 -1.74
N ARG A 182 -4.49 -7.96 -1.62
CA ARG A 182 -4.11 -8.92 -2.65
C ARG A 182 -5.21 -9.95 -2.84
N ASP A 183 -5.66 -10.58 -1.76
CA ASP A 183 -6.70 -11.62 -1.80
C ASP A 183 -8.03 -11.07 -2.31
N MET A 184 -8.40 -9.86 -1.91
CA MET A 184 -9.68 -9.26 -2.31
C MET A 184 -9.68 -8.71 -3.74
N ARG A 185 -8.57 -8.11 -4.19
CA ARG A 185 -8.56 -7.27 -5.41
C ARG A 185 -7.69 -7.81 -6.53
N LEU A 186 -6.51 -8.34 -6.24
CA LEU A 186 -5.49 -8.64 -7.25
C LEU A 186 -5.38 -10.12 -7.58
N TRP A 187 -5.42 -11.00 -6.58
CA TRP A 187 -5.24 -12.44 -6.73
C TRP A 187 -6.57 -13.09 -7.08
N ASN A 188 -7.00 -12.82 -8.31
CA ASN A 188 -8.15 -13.45 -8.96
C ASN A 188 -7.84 -13.79 -10.42
N GLU A 189 -8.67 -14.64 -11.00
CA GLU A 189 -8.51 -15.15 -12.36
C GLU A 189 -8.45 -14.04 -13.40
N GLN A 190 -9.35 -13.04 -13.32
CA GLN A 190 -9.42 -11.99 -14.35
C GLN A 190 -8.15 -11.13 -14.37
N SER A 191 -7.63 -10.76 -13.19
CA SER A 191 -6.39 -10.00 -13.08
C SER A 191 -5.19 -10.84 -13.53
N ASP A 192 -5.11 -12.10 -13.11
CA ASP A 192 -4.03 -13.01 -13.50
C ASP A 192 -3.98 -13.24 -15.03
N MET A 193 -5.13 -13.52 -15.66
CA MET A 193 -5.23 -13.69 -17.11
C MET A 193 -4.76 -12.45 -17.86
N LEU A 194 -5.21 -11.26 -17.43
CA LEU A 194 -4.82 -10.01 -18.06
C LEU A 194 -3.31 -9.75 -17.92
N ILE A 195 -2.76 -9.89 -16.71
CA ILE A 195 -1.35 -9.62 -16.44
C ILE A 195 -0.47 -10.61 -17.22
N LYS A 196 -0.87 -11.88 -17.34
CA LYS A 196 -0.20 -12.87 -18.19
C LYS A 196 -0.20 -12.48 -19.67
N ASP A 197 -1.32 -11.98 -20.18
CA ASP A 197 -1.42 -11.49 -21.57
C ASP A 197 -0.52 -10.26 -21.79
N ARG A 198 -0.43 -9.35 -20.80
CA ARG A 198 0.40 -8.13 -20.83
C ARG A 198 1.85 -8.35 -20.41
N LEU A 199 2.25 -9.60 -20.11
CA LEU A 199 3.57 -9.93 -19.57
C LEU A 199 4.75 -9.46 -20.45
N PRO A 200 4.71 -9.54 -21.80
CA PRO A 200 5.77 -9.00 -22.64
C PRO A 200 6.01 -7.50 -22.42
N MET A 201 4.93 -6.71 -22.35
CA MET A 201 4.99 -5.27 -22.05
C MET A 201 5.58 -5.00 -20.66
N LEU A 202 5.08 -5.70 -19.64
CA LEU A 202 5.53 -5.52 -18.25
C LEU A 202 7.02 -5.83 -18.07
N LYS A 203 7.54 -6.88 -18.72
CA LYS A 203 8.96 -7.24 -18.66
C LYS A 203 9.85 -6.14 -19.26
N LEU A 204 9.49 -5.61 -20.42
CA LEU A 204 10.26 -4.52 -21.03
C LEU A 204 10.12 -3.21 -20.25
N LEU A 205 8.95 -2.94 -19.67
CA LEU A 205 8.74 -1.79 -18.80
C LEU A 205 9.63 -1.88 -17.54
N PHE A 206 9.67 -3.03 -16.86
CA PHE A 206 10.56 -3.25 -15.71
C PHE A 206 12.04 -3.06 -16.09
N LYS A 207 12.46 -3.63 -17.22
CA LYS A 207 13.83 -3.46 -17.73
C LYS A 207 14.15 -2.00 -18.02
N TYR A 208 13.25 -1.28 -18.69
CA TYR A 208 13.37 0.16 -18.96
C TYR A 208 13.50 0.96 -17.67
N THR A 209 12.62 0.72 -16.69
CA THR A 209 12.63 1.42 -15.41
C THR A 209 13.91 1.16 -14.63
N SER A 210 14.38 -0.08 -14.56
CA SER A 210 15.66 -0.40 -13.89
C SER A 210 16.86 0.33 -14.51
N LYS A 211 16.82 0.64 -15.81
CA LYS A 211 17.87 1.39 -16.52
C LYS A 211 17.78 2.90 -16.32
N LEU A 212 16.72 3.42 -15.70
CA LEU A 212 16.68 4.81 -15.25
C LEU A 212 17.73 5.08 -14.18
N ASN A 213 18.15 4.03 -13.45
CA ASN A 213 19.28 4.06 -12.55
C ASN A 213 20.59 3.74 -13.29
N PRO A 214 21.51 4.71 -13.48
CA PRO A 214 22.77 4.45 -14.19
C PRO A 214 23.68 3.46 -13.44
N LYS A 215 23.45 3.25 -12.14
CA LYS A 215 24.22 2.30 -11.33
C LYS A 215 23.76 0.85 -11.52
N GLN A 216 22.57 0.61 -12.08
CA GLN A 216 22.03 -0.74 -12.24
C GLN A 216 22.94 -1.67 -13.04
N LYS A 217 23.68 -1.13 -14.01
CA LYS A 217 24.64 -1.86 -14.84
C LYS A 217 25.79 -2.55 -14.08
N PHE A 218 26.03 -2.15 -12.83
CA PHE A 218 27.06 -2.74 -11.98
C PHE A 218 26.57 -3.90 -11.12
N TYR A 219 25.26 -4.17 -11.11
CA TYR A 219 24.65 -5.24 -10.33
C TYR A 219 24.23 -6.41 -11.22
N LYS A 220 24.46 -7.64 -10.72
CA LYS A 220 24.05 -8.87 -11.40
C LYS A 220 22.53 -9.09 -11.37
N HIS A 221 21.89 -8.67 -10.28
CA HIS A 221 20.44 -8.79 -10.08
C HIS A 221 19.73 -7.50 -10.45
N THR A 222 18.57 -7.60 -11.10
CA THR A 222 17.76 -6.44 -11.50
C THR A 222 16.73 -6.08 -10.44
N TRP A 223 16.75 -4.83 -10.00
CA TRP A 223 15.81 -4.27 -9.04
C TRP A 223 15.51 -2.82 -9.40
N ILE A 224 14.46 -2.28 -8.79
CA ILE A 224 14.01 -0.89 -8.93
C ILE A 224 14.06 -0.25 -7.55
N GLN A 225 14.62 0.96 -7.44
CA GLN A 225 14.43 1.81 -6.26
C GLN A 225 13.22 2.72 -6.47
N PHE A 226 12.68 3.28 -5.39
CA PHE A 226 11.57 4.22 -5.50
C PHE A 226 11.89 5.40 -6.44
N LYS A 227 13.14 5.88 -6.46
CA LYS A 227 13.56 6.93 -7.39
C LYS A 227 13.28 6.54 -8.85
N ASP A 228 13.58 5.31 -9.23
CA ASP A 228 13.41 4.83 -10.59
C ASP A 228 11.92 4.65 -10.91
N PHE A 229 11.14 4.13 -9.95
CA PHE A 229 9.68 4.03 -10.06
C PHE A 229 9.01 5.40 -10.19
N ARG A 230 9.42 6.38 -9.38
CA ARG A 230 8.97 7.76 -9.45
C ARG A 230 9.31 8.39 -10.81
N ASP A 231 10.53 8.19 -11.29
CA ASP A 231 10.96 8.73 -12.58
C ASP A 231 10.18 8.08 -13.74
N LEU A 232 9.75 6.81 -13.63
CA LEU A 232 8.78 6.20 -14.55
C LEU A 232 7.43 6.92 -14.49
N MET A 233 6.84 7.09 -13.30
CA MET A 233 5.54 7.75 -13.15
C MET A 233 5.56 9.17 -13.75
N LEU A 234 6.66 9.91 -13.55
CA LEU A 234 6.87 11.24 -14.09
C LEU A 234 6.99 11.24 -15.63
N ARG A 235 7.77 10.31 -16.20
CA ARG A 235 7.92 10.18 -17.67
C ARG A 235 6.61 9.80 -18.36
N CYS A 236 5.76 9.07 -17.64
CA CYS A 236 4.43 8.71 -18.12
C CYS A 236 3.38 9.78 -17.80
N ASP A 237 3.74 10.94 -17.23
CA ASP A 237 2.83 12.04 -16.86
C ASP A 237 1.61 11.59 -16.03
N LEU A 238 1.81 10.63 -15.12
CA LEU A 238 0.70 10.00 -14.38
C LEU A 238 0.25 10.77 -13.14
N TYR A 239 1.05 11.75 -12.69
CA TYR A 239 0.71 12.52 -11.51
C TYR A 239 -0.44 13.50 -11.79
N CYS A 240 -1.42 13.53 -10.90
CA CYS A 240 -2.58 14.40 -10.97
C CYS A 240 -3.11 14.69 -9.55
N ASP A 241 -4.20 15.46 -9.43
CA ASP A 241 -4.73 15.92 -8.14
C ASP A 241 -5.10 14.78 -7.17
N ILE A 242 -5.45 13.60 -7.70
CA ILE A 242 -5.78 12.40 -6.90
C ILE A 242 -4.65 11.41 -6.78
N PHE A 243 -3.57 11.56 -7.55
CA PHE A 243 -2.45 10.63 -7.55
C PHE A 243 -1.17 11.45 -7.56
N VAL A 244 -0.64 11.70 -6.37
CA VAL A 244 0.59 12.47 -6.17
C VAL A 244 1.78 11.55 -5.89
N GLU A 245 2.99 12.11 -5.85
CA GLU A 245 4.23 11.34 -5.57
C GLU A 245 4.14 10.50 -4.30
N ARG A 246 3.41 10.98 -3.27
CA ARG A 246 3.15 10.23 -2.05
C ARG A 246 2.32 8.97 -2.30
N ASP A 247 1.28 9.04 -3.14
CA ASP A 247 0.47 7.86 -3.48
C ASP A 247 1.32 6.83 -4.25
N ALA A 248 2.20 7.28 -5.15
CA ALA A 248 3.14 6.40 -5.84
C ALA A 248 4.13 5.75 -4.87
N TYR A 249 4.64 6.48 -3.87
CA TYR A 249 5.53 5.90 -2.87
C TYR A 249 4.80 4.92 -1.95
N LEU A 250 3.56 5.22 -1.59
CA LEU A 250 2.72 4.31 -0.82
C LEU A 250 2.43 3.03 -1.61
N ALA A 251 2.06 3.13 -2.88
CA ALA A 251 1.86 1.98 -3.77
C ALA A 251 3.13 1.11 -3.85
N TYR A 252 4.30 1.76 -3.97
CA TYR A 252 5.60 1.09 -3.93
C TYR A 252 5.81 0.32 -2.63
N LEU A 253 5.68 0.95 -1.46
CA LEU A 253 5.93 0.29 -0.17
C LEU A 253 4.93 -0.84 0.13
N LEU A 254 3.64 -0.63 -0.20
CA LEU A 254 2.60 -1.64 0.00
C LEU A 254 2.81 -2.88 -0.89
N SER A 255 3.49 -2.73 -2.03
CA SER A 255 3.79 -3.81 -2.97
C SER A 255 5.03 -4.64 -2.62
N MET A 256 5.87 -4.16 -1.70
CA MET A 256 7.07 -4.90 -1.26
C MET A 256 6.68 -6.15 -0.47
N GLN A 257 7.33 -7.27 -0.81
CA GLN A 257 7.32 -8.49 -0.03
C GLN A 257 7.92 -8.24 1.34
N THR A 258 7.29 -8.83 2.34
CA THR A 258 7.72 -8.70 3.73
C THR A 258 9.11 -9.31 3.90
N GLN A 259 9.99 -8.58 4.57
CA GLN A 259 11.34 -9.03 4.91
C GLN A 259 11.47 -9.05 6.43
N VAL A 260 11.96 -10.17 6.98
CA VAL A 260 12.22 -10.26 8.42
C VAL A 260 13.30 -9.25 8.82
N ASP A 261 14.42 -9.24 8.11
CA ASP A 261 15.52 -8.31 8.36
C ASP A 261 15.45 -7.05 7.48
N GLU A 262 15.10 -5.92 8.08
CA GLU A 262 15.15 -4.60 7.45
C GLU A 262 16.42 -3.81 7.79
N LEU A 263 17.27 -4.32 8.69
CA LEU A 263 18.40 -3.57 9.25
C LEU A 263 19.71 -3.83 8.52
N TYR A 264 19.90 -5.03 7.99
CA TYR A 264 21.09 -5.40 7.22
C TYR A 264 20.79 -5.70 5.75
N SER A 265 19.56 -6.12 5.43
CA SER A 265 19.14 -6.36 4.05
C SER A 265 18.50 -5.13 3.40
N LEU A 266 18.92 -4.81 2.16
CA LEU A 266 18.29 -3.79 1.33
C LEU A 266 17.02 -4.29 0.61
N ARG A 267 16.72 -5.60 0.70
CA ARG A 267 15.64 -6.24 -0.05
C ARG A 267 14.26 -5.64 0.25
N HIS A 268 14.07 -5.14 1.47
CA HIS A 268 12.79 -4.57 1.93
C HIS A 268 12.37 -3.29 1.18
N PHE A 269 13.28 -2.68 0.41
CA PHE A 269 12.98 -1.54 -0.45
C PHE A 269 13.66 -1.62 -1.82
N GLN A 270 14.17 -2.78 -2.23
CA GLN A 270 14.63 -3.04 -3.58
C GLN A 270 13.59 -3.87 -4.31
N MET A 271 12.77 -3.21 -5.13
CA MET A 271 11.63 -3.80 -5.80
C MET A 271 12.05 -4.75 -6.92
N GLU A 272 11.57 -5.98 -6.85
CA GLU A 272 11.69 -7.00 -7.87
C GLU A 272 10.48 -7.01 -8.81
N PHE A 273 10.52 -7.87 -9.82
CA PHE A 273 9.56 -7.84 -10.92
C PHE A 273 8.10 -8.00 -10.49
N TYR A 274 7.78 -8.95 -9.61
CA TYR A 274 6.39 -9.18 -9.19
C TYR A 274 5.86 -8.07 -8.27
N GLU A 275 6.73 -7.49 -7.44
CA GLU A 275 6.41 -6.30 -6.63
C GLU A 275 6.17 -5.08 -7.53
N PHE A 276 6.94 -4.94 -8.61
CA PHE A 276 6.73 -3.90 -9.62
C PHE A 276 5.37 -4.03 -10.30
N ILE A 277 4.96 -5.24 -10.68
CA ILE A 277 3.61 -5.48 -11.22
C ILE A 277 2.55 -5.07 -10.19
N GLU A 278 2.69 -5.50 -8.93
CA GLU A 278 1.73 -5.14 -7.87
C GLU A 278 1.68 -3.62 -7.65
N ALA A 279 2.82 -2.93 -7.66
CA ALA A 279 2.88 -1.47 -7.53
C ALA A 279 2.09 -0.77 -8.65
N LEU A 280 2.25 -1.22 -9.90
CA LEU A 280 1.46 -0.72 -11.04
C LEU A 280 -0.04 -1.00 -10.85
N CYS A 281 -0.41 -2.17 -10.33
CA CYS A 281 -1.81 -2.50 -10.05
C CYS A 281 -2.41 -1.60 -8.96
N ARG A 282 -1.64 -1.25 -7.92
CA ARG A 282 -2.05 -0.29 -6.89
C ARG A 282 -2.21 1.12 -7.47
N CYS A 283 -1.31 1.55 -8.36
CA CYS A 283 -1.47 2.82 -9.09
C CYS A 283 -2.75 2.82 -9.94
N ALA A 284 -3.01 1.71 -10.66
CA ALA A 284 -4.23 1.54 -11.45
C ALA A 284 -5.51 1.59 -10.59
N GLU A 285 -5.51 0.96 -9.42
CA GLU A 285 -6.59 1.03 -8.44
C GLU A 285 -6.84 2.49 -8.01
N LYS A 286 -5.78 3.23 -7.69
CA LYS A 286 -5.88 4.63 -7.23
C LYS A 286 -6.39 5.58 -8.31
N LEU A 287 -5.87 5.49 -9.53
CA LEU A 287 -6.29 6.33 -10.67
C LEU A 287 -7.68 5.93 -11.21
N SER A 288 -8.04 4.66 -11.09
CA SER A 288 -9.32 4.09 -11.54
C SER A 288 -9.66 4.48 -12.98
N LEU A 289 -8.71 4.39 -13.90
CA LEU A 289 -8.97 4.61 -15.33
C LEU A 289 -9.72 3.42 -15.92
N ILE A 290 -10.63 3.63 -16.88
CA ILE A 290 -11.37 2.55 -17.55
C ILE A 290 -11.42 2.79 -19.06
N ARG A 291 -11.25 1.73 -19.84
CA ARG A 291 -11.38 1.74 -21.31
C ARG A 291 -12.86 1.75 -21.71
N THR A 292 -13.51 2.91 -21.62
CA THR A 292 -14.91 3.08 -22.02
C THR A 292 -15.11 4.36 -22.81
N LYS A 293 -16.16 4.36 -23.65
CA LYS A 293 -16.68 5.56 -24.32
C LYS A 293 -17.68 6.31 -23.45
N ASP A 294 -18.21 5.66 -22.42
CA ASP A 294 -19.18 6.26 -21.51
C ASP A 294 -18.48 7.23 -20.57
N ILE A 295 -19.14 8.35 -20.29
CA ILE A 295 -18.65 9.33 -19.30
C ILE A 295 -19.05 8.80 -17.93
N LEU A 296 -18.09 8.24 -17.20
CA LEU A 296 -18.28 7.71 -15.85
C LEU A 296 -17.69 8.64 -14.80
N SER A 297 -18.39 8.79 -13.68
CA SER A 297 -17.83 9.49 -12.52
C SER A 297 -16.63 8.71 -11.95
N ILE A 298 -15.79 9.37 -11.16
CA ILE A 298 -14.68 8.68 -10.49
C ILE A 298 -15.17 7.57 -9.54
N ASP A 299 -16.33 7.75 -8.92
CA ASP A 299 -16.89 6.76 -7.98
C ASP A 299 -17.47 5.54 -8.70
N ASP A 300 -18.04 5.72 -9.90
CA ASP A 300 -18.45 4.60 -10.74
C ASP A 300 -17.23 3.82 -11.23
N ARG A 301 -16.19 4.54 -11.70
CA ARG A 301 -14.93 3.91 -12.11
C ARG A 301 -14.24 3.17 -10.96
N ARG A 302 -14.35 3.66 -9.72
CA ARG A 302 -13.80 2.96 -8.54
C ARG A 302 -14.47 1.62 -8.30
N GLN A 303 -15.76 1.48 -8.58
CA GLN A 303 -16.48 0.23 -8.37
C GLN A 303 -16.19 -0.83 -9.43
N GLU A 304 -15.60 -0.46 -10.56
CA GLU A 304 -15.22 -1.41 -11.59
C GLU A 304 -14.15 -2.43 -11.11
N PRO A 305 -14.14 -3.65 -11.69
CA PRO A 305 -13.12 -4.65 -11.39
C PRO A 305 -11.70 -4.17 -11.67
N LEU A 306 -10.74 -4.57 -10.81
CA LEU A 306 -9.35 -4.13 -10.90
C LEU A 306 -8.70 -4.44 -12.25
N HIS A 307 -8.97 -5.60 -12.87
CA HIS A 307 -8.41 -5.95 -14.18
C HIS A 307 -8.74 -4.90 -15.26
N LYS A 308 -9.96 -4.32 -15.28
CA LYS A 308 -10.29 -3.25 -16.23
C LYS A 308 -9.44 -2.00 -16.02
N LYS A 309 -9.14 -1.69 -14.76
CA LYS A 309 -8.29 -0.56 -14.37
C LYS A 309 -6.83 -0.79 -14.76
N ILE A 310 -6.33 -2.00 -14.51
CA ILE A 310 -4.97 -2.41 -14.92
C ILE A 310 -4.83 -2.26 -16.43
N ASP A 311 -5.79 -2.73 -17.21
CA ASP A 311 -5.71 -2.68 -18.67
C ASP A 311 -5.67 -1.23 -19.20
N ALA A 312 -6.55 -0.37 -18.69
CA ALA A 312 -6.56 1.06 -19.03
C ALA A 312 -5.24 1.77 -18.65
N PHE A 313 -4.72 1.47 -17.46
CA PHE A 313 -3.50 2.05 -16.94
C PHE A 313 -2.26 1.62 -17.76
N LEU A 314 -2.13 0.33 -18.07
CA LEU A 314 -1.02 -0.18 -18.89
C LEU A 314 -1.10 0.34 -20.33
N LEU A 315 -2.31 0.50 -20.88
CA LEU A 315 -2.50 1.13 -22.19
C LEU A 315 -1.97 2.56 -22.20
N LEU A 316 -2.29 3.35 -21.18
CA LEU A 316 -1.80 4.71 -21.07
C LEU A 316 -0.27 4.77 -20.95
N ILE A 317 0.34 3.90 -20.14
CA ILE A 317 1.80 3.79 -20.06
C ILE A 317 2.40 3.42 -21.42
N TYR A 318 1.82 2.44 -22.12
CA TYR A 318 2.29 2.05 -23.45
C TYR A 318 2.23 3.23 -24.44
N LEU A 319 1.13 3.98 -24.44
CA LEU A 319 0.97 5.15 -25.31
C LEU A 319 1.98 6.27 -25.01
N ARG A 320 2.33 6.48 -23.74
CA ARG A 320 3.21 7.58 -23.31
C ARG A 320 4.70 7.22 -23.29
N ALA A 321 5.04 5.96 -23.03
CA ALA A 321 6.42 5.50 -22.85
C ALA A 321 6.87 4.44 -23.84
N GLY A 322 5.98 3.86 -24.65
CA GLY A 322 6.29 2.76 -25.57
C GLY A 322 7.45 3.04 -26.52
N ASP A 323 7.45 4.22 -27.16
CA ASP A 323 8.52 4.62 -28.07
C ASP A 323 9.85 4.83 -27.34
N ALA A 324 9.83 5.40 -26.13
CA ALA A 324 11.01 5.58 -25.31
C ALA A 324 11.61 4.24 -24.85
N ILE A 325 10.76 3.27 -24.51
CA ILE A 325 11.16 1.89 -24.19
C ILE A 325 11.83 1.25 -25.39
N LYS A 326 11.20 1.32 -26.57
CA LYS A 326 11.76 0.81 -27.83
C LYS A 326 13.10 1.44 -28.14
N GLN A 327 13.20 2.77 -28.07
CA GLN A 327 14.43 3.49 -28.36
C GLN A 327 15.58 3.09 -27.44
N GLN A 328 15.32 2.93 -26.14
CA GLN A 328 16.36 2.58 -25.15
C GLN A 328 16.79 1.11 -25.23
N LEU A 329 15.89 0.21 -25.67
CA LEU A 329 16.11 -1.24 -25.65
C LEU A 329 16.32 -1.86 -27.04
N LYS A 330 16.27 -1.06 -28.12
CA LYS A 330 16.28 -1.51 -29.53
C LYS A 330 17.36 -2.52 -29.91
N GLU A 331 18.53 -2.46 -29.28
CA GLU A 331 19.68 -3.30 -29.63
C GLU A 331 19.65 -4.68 -28.96
N ALA A 332 18.77 -4.87 -27.97
CA ALA A 332 18.80 -6.03 -27.07
C ALA A 332 17.49 -6.81 -26.99
N GLU A 333 16.41 -6.34 -27.62
CA GLU A 333 15.06 -6.88 -27.43
C GLU A 333 14.28 -6.94 -28.75
N ASP A 334 13.40 -7.93 -28.84
CA ASP A 334 12.34 -8.00 -29.85
C ASP A 334 11.05 -7.39 -29.28
N PHE A 335 10.41 -6.51 -30.05
CA PHE A 335 9.20 -5.78 -29.65
C PHE A 335 7.92 -6.35 -30.27
N THR A 336 8.02 -7.44 -31.03
CA THR A 336 6.86 -8.05 -31.70
C THR A 336 5.77 -8.40 -30.69
N ASP A 337 6.12 -9.11 -29.61
CA ASP A 337 5.17 -9.46 -28.56
C ASP A 337 4.78 -8.27 -27.67
N PHE A 338 5.66 -7.28 -27.53
CA PHE A 338 5.39 -6.03 -26.81
C PHE A 338 4.23 -5.28 -27.47
N ASP A 339 4.29 -5.06 -28.78
CA ASP A 339 3.23 -4.36 -29.52
C ASP A 339 1.98 -5.23 -29.67
N LYS A 340 2.17 -6.53 -29.93
CA LYS A 340 1.05 -7.47 -30.13
C LYS A 340 0.19 -7.58 -28.87
N CYS A 341 0.77 -7.59 -27.68
CA CYS A 341 -0.01 -7.69 -26.45
C CYS A 341 -0.81 -6.42 -26.09
N MET A 342 -0.48 -5.26 -26.69
CA MET A 342 -1.20 -4.00 -26.46
C MET A 342 -2.22 -3.66 -27.55
N THR A 343 -2.12 -4.32 -28.71
CA THR A 343 -2.97 -4.09 -29.90
C THR A 343 -4.02 -5.18 -30.12
N ARG A 344 -4.06 -6.22 -29.28
CA ARG A 344 -5.17 -7.19 -29.25
C ARG A 344 -6.37 -6.56 -28.57
N LYS A 345 -7.55 -6.73 -29.19
CA LYS A 345 -8.82 -6.41 -28.53
C LYS A 345 -8.98 -7.37 -27.34
N GLN A 346 -9.31 -6.84 -26.17
CA GLN A 346 -9.53 -7.69 -25.00
C GLN A 346 -10.79 -8.55 -25.23
N LYS A 347 -10.60 -9.87 -25.22
CA LYS A 347 -11.66 -10.86 -25.40
C LYS A 347 -11.94 -11.54 -24.06
N THR A 348 -13.20 -11.74 -23.71
CA THR A 348 -13.58 -12.54 -22.54
C THR A 348 -13.15 -13.99 -22.73
N LEU A 349 -13.00 -14.77 -21.65
CA LEU A 349 -12.70 -16.20 -21.75
C LEU A 349 -13.73 -16.93 -22.62
N GLN A 350 -15.00 -16.52 -22.54
CA GLN A 350 -16.08 -17.05 -23.36
C GLN A 350 -15.91 -16.72 -24.86
N GLN A 351 -15.54 -15.47 -25.19
CA GLN A 351 -15.21 -15.08 -26.57
C GLN A 351 -13.98 -15.85 -27.10
N GLN A 352 -12.95 -16.04 -26.26
CA GLN A 352 -11.77 -16.83 -26.63
C GLN A 352 -12.11 -18.30 -26.91
N ILE A 353 -13.06 -18.88 -26.16
CA ILE A 353 -13.53 -20.25 -26.37
C ILE A 353 -14.41 -20.35 -27.63
N GLU A 354 -15.28 -19.37 -27.88
CA GLU A 354 -16.17 -19.31 -29.05
C GLU A 354 -15.40 -19.16 -30.37
N GLU A 355 -14.30 -18.42 -30.36
CA GLU A 355 -13.48 -18.14 -31.55
C GLU A 355 -12.33 -19.14 -31.76
N MET A 356 -12.10 -20.08 -30.84
CA MET A 356 -11.14 -21.18 -31.04
C MET A 356 -11.46 -22.07 -32.26
N GLY A 357 -12.61 -21.87 -32.91
CA GLY A 357 -13.02 -22.54 -34.16
C GLY A 357 -13.13 -21.64 -35.39
N SER A 358 -12.78 -20.35 -35.33
CA SER A 358 -12.79 -19.43 -36.48
C SER A 358 -11.37 -19.07 -36.92
N GLU A 359 -11.09 -19.16 -38.23
CA GLU A 359 -9.80 -18.77 -38.85
C GLU A 359 -9.74 -17.27 -39.21
N GLU A 360 -10.61 -16.43 -38.65
CA GLU A 360 -10.57 -14.98 -38.92
C GLU A 360 -9.45 -14.33 -38.09
N GLU A 361 -8.37 -13.91 -38.77
CA GLU A 361 -7.36 -13.04 -38.18
C GLU A 361 -8.01 -11.69 -37.81
N ASP A 362 -8.15 -11.44 -36.49
CA ASP A 362 -8.53 -10.14 -35.96
C ASP A 362 -7.66 -9.04 -36.56
N LYS A 363 -8.28 -8.06 -37.21
CA LYS A 363 -7.57 -6.83 -37.62
C LYS A 363 -6.98 -6.15 -36.36
N PRO A 364 -5.71 -5.73 -36.40
CA PRO A 364 -5.07 -5.10 -35.25
C PRO A 364 -5.83 -3.85 -34.80
N TYR A 365 -6.15 -3.78 -33.51
CA TYR A 365 -6.80 -2.63 -32.91
C TYR A 365 -5.80 -1.46 -32.81
N ASN A 366 -6.22 -0.23 -33.09
CA ASN A 366 -5.38 0.97 -32.90
C ASN A 366 -5.58 1.54 -31.48
N PRO A 367 -4.59 1.38 -30.56
CA PRO A 367 -4.67 1.89 -29.19
C PRO A 367 -4.90 3.40 -29.08
N ALA A 368 -4.44 4.17 -30.06
CA ALA A 368 -4.49 5.64 -30.02
C ALA A 368 -5.92 6.19 -30.02
N VAL A 369 -6.91 5.40 -30.44
CA VAL A 369 -8.33 5.79 -30.44
C VAL A 369 -8.85 6.03 -29.01
N GLU A 370 -8.26 5.38 -28.00
CA GLU A 370 -8.68 5.52 -26.60
C GLU A 370 -7.90 6.59 -25.83
N ALA A 371 -6.82 7.12 -26.41
CA ALA A 371 -5.94 8.07 -25.74
C ALA A 371 -6.72 9.27 -25.20
N SER A 372 -7.55 9.90 -26.04
CA SER A 372 -8.31 11.09 -25.65
C SER A 372 -9.27 10.86 -24.47
N SER A 373 -9.93 9.69 -24.39
CA SER A 373 -10.84 9.37 -23.27
C SER A 373 -10.08 9.13 -21.97
N LEU A 374 -8.95 8.40 -22.03
CA LEU A 374 -8.11 8.17 -20.85
C LEU A 374 -7.48 9.48 -20.34
N GLU A 375 -7.04 10.34 -21.24
CA GLU A 375 -6.54 11.69 -20.94
C GLU A 375 -7.60 12.56 -20.28
N GLU A 376 -8.85 12.48 -20.75
CA GLU A 376 -9.96 13.19 -20.15
C GLU A 376 -10.28 12.67 -18.74
N GLN A 377 -10.23 11.35 -18.51
CA GLN A 377 -10.42 10.76 -17.18
C GLN A 377 -9.33 11.15 -16.17
N LEU A 378 -8.10 11.42 -16.63
CA LEU A 378 -7.04 12.00 -15.80
C LEU A 378 -7.32 13.47 -15.43
N LYS A 379 -7.96 14.23 -16.32
CA LYS A 379 -8.24 15.68 -16.18
C LYS A 379 -9.55 15.98 -15.47
N GLN A 380 -10.60 15.17 -15.67
CA GLN A 380 -11.93 15.33 -15.09
C GLN A 380 -11.95 14.91 -13.62
N VAL A 381 -11.19 15.62 -12.79
CA VAL A 381 -11.29 15.46 -11.35
C VAL A 381 -11.61 16.79 -10.71
N PRO A 382 -12.91 17.16 -10.62
CA PRO A 382 -13.31 18.22 -9.72
C PRO A 382 -13.08 17.71 -8.29
N VAL A 383 -12.19 18.38 -7.57
CA VAL A 383 -12.17 18.33 -6.10
C VAL A 383 -13.55 18.82 -5.63
N GLN A 384 -14.44 17.91 -5.24
CA GLN A 384 -15.56 18.31 -4.39
C GLN A 384 -14.96 18.69 -3.04
N THR A 385 -14.68 19.98 -2.88
CA THR A 385 -14.37 20.59 -1.60
C THR A 385 -15.57 20.38 -0.70
N ILE A 386 -15.51 19.40 0.19
CA ILE A 386 -16.52 19.23 1.25
C ILE A 386 -16.49 20.52 2.08
N GLN A 387 -17.56 21.31 1.98
CA GLN A 387 -17.74 22.52 2.76
C GLN A 387 -17.85 22.14 4.24
N THR A 388 -16.79 22.39 5.01
CA THR A 388 -16.84 22.28 6.47
C THR A 388 -17.56 23.49 7.05
N GLY A 389 -18.88 23.43 7.10
CA GLY A 389 -19.69 24.33 7.91
C GLY A 389 -19.99 23.70 9.27
N LEU A 390 -19.46 24.29 10.35
CA LEU A 390 -20.20 24.68 11.57
C LEU A 390 -19.25 24.91 12.76
N LYS A 391 -19.30 26.14 13.27
CA LYS A 391 -18.78 26.55 14.59
C LYS A 391 -19.76 26.07 15.66
N LEU A 392 -19.28 25.47 16.75
CA LEU A 392 -19.85 25.63 18.09
C LEU A 392 -18.92 25.10 19.19
N LYS A 393 -18.90 25.84 20.31
CA LYS A 393 -18.01 25.67 21.47
C LYS A 393 -18.58 24.63 22.47
N LYS A 394 -17.64 23.85 23.04
CA LYS A 394 -17.59 23.15 24.35
C LYS A 394 -18.84 22.40 24.86
N VAL A 395 -18.76 21.06 24.93
CA VAL A 395 -18.72 20.20 26.15
C VAL A 395 -18.06 18.86 25.75
N LEU A 396 -17.02 18.42 26.46
CA LEU A 396 -16.06 17.36 26.07
C LEU A 396 -16.25 16.07 26.87
N SER A 397 -16.38 14.94 26.16
CA SER A 397 -15.88 13.58 26.51
C SER A 397 -16.64 12.51 25.71
N PHE A 398 -17.97 12.62 25.58
CA PHE A 398 -18.80 11.65 24.83
C PHE A 398 -18.96 12.02 23.35
N PHE A 399 -19.01 13.33 23.04
CA PHE A 399 -19.12 13.83 21.67
C PHE A 399 -17.87 13.63 20.82
N SER A 400 -16.68 13.50 21.42
CA SER A 400 -15.44 13.19 20.68
C SER A 400 -15.49 11.79 20.11
N VAL A 401 -16.03 10.81 20.86
CA VAL A 401 -16.19 9.43 20.41
C VAL A 401 -17.19 9.36 19.25
N ILE A 402 -18.34 10.02 19.35
CA ILE A 402 -19.33 10.07 18.25
C ILE A 402 -18.77 10.77 17.02
N LYS A 403 -18.12 11.93 17.19
CA LYS A 403 -17.50 12.67 16.08
C LYS A 403 -16.36 11.89 15.43
N GLN A 404 -15.58 11.13 16.22
CA GLN A 404 -14.52 10.26 15.71
C GLN A 404 -15.07 8.99 15.04
N MET A 405 -16.15 8.39 15.56
CA MET A 405 -16.85 7.29 14.87
C MET A 405 -17.41 7.76 13.53
N GLN A 406 -17.98 8.97 13.48
CA GLN A 406 -18.40 9.59 12.22
C GLN A 406 -17.22 9.87 11.30
N GLN A 407 -16.09 10.36 11.83
CA GLN A 407 -14.86 10.58 11.05
C GLN A 407 -14.25 9.27 10.55
N GLN A 408 -14.26 8.20 11.33
CA GLN A 408 -13.83 6.87 10.93
C GLN A 408 -14.74 6.26 9.88
N LYS A 409 -16.06 6.40 10.04
CA LYS A 409 -17.03 6.02 9.02
C LYS A 409 -16.80 6.80 7.72
N GLN A 410 -16.48 8.09 7.82
CA GLN A 410 -16.16 8.93 6.68
C GLN A 410 -14.82 8.54 6.03
N LEU A 411 -13.80 8.22 6.82
CA LEU A 411 -12.52 7.72 6.33
C LEU A 411 -12.72 6.41 5.58
N LYS A 412 -13.45 5.44 6.15
CA LYS A 412 -13.85 4.18 5.47
C LYS A 412 -14.62 4.42 4.18
N SER A 413 -15.44 5.47 4.12
CA SER A 413 -16.16 5.85 2.90
C SER A 413 -15.28 6.52 1.84
N ASN A 414 -14.15 7.13 2.24
CA ASN A 414 -13.23 7.78 1.31
C ASN A 414 -12.31 6.75 0.68
N PHE A 415 -12.22 6.75 -0.65
CA PHE A 415 -11.34 5.83 -1.36
C PHE A 415 -9.87 6.26 -1.27
N LEU A 416 -9.07 5.53 -0.51
CA LEU A 416 -7.62 5.70 -0.35
C LEU A 416 -6.89 4.37 -0.56
N LEU A 417 -5.61 4.42 -0.88
CA LEU A 417 -4.79 3.21 -1.00
C LEU A 417 -4.63 2.45 0.33
N THR A 418 -4.86 3.12 1.45
CA THR A 418 -4.76 2.54 2.79
C THR A 418 -6.01 1.81 3.24
N ASN A 419 -7.16 1.96 2.59
CA ASN A 419 -8.45 1.46 3.10
C ASN A 419 -9.33 0.84 2.02
N VAL A 420 -8.75 0.40 0.91
CA VAL A 420 -9.45 -0.20 -0.22
C VAL A 420 -10.34 -1.38 0.20
N VAL A 421 -9.84 -2.28 1.04
CA VAL A 421 -10.58 -3.45 1.54
C VAL A 421 -11.78 -3.01 2.36
N GLN A 422 -11.56 -2.07 3.29
CA GLN A 422 -12.63 -1.51 4.10
C GLN A 422 -13.69 -0.78 3.27
N TYR A 423 -13.26 -0.01 2.26
CA TYR A 423 -14.14 0.69 1.33
C TYR A 423 -15.07 -0.28 0.60
N PHE A 424 -14.52 -1.36 0.02
CA PHE A 424 -15.33 -2.31 -0.74
C PHE A 424 -16.24 -3.17 0.15
N LYS A 425 -15.78 -3.56 1.35
CA LYS A 425 -16.65 -4.23 2.34
C LYS A 425 -17.85 -3.35 2.71
N GLN A 426 -17.60 -2.07 2.97
CA GLN A 426 -18.68 -1.12 3.26
C GLN A 426 -19.67 -0.99 2.08
N LYS A 427 -19.17 -0.97 0.84
CA LYS A 427 -20.05 -0.91 -0.34
C LYS A 427 -20.91 -2.15 -0.51
N GLU A 428 -20.37 -3.33 -0.25
CA GLU A 428 -21.12 -4.58 -0.26
C GLU A 428 -22.22 -4.59 0.81
N GLU A 429 -21.91 -4.15 2.04
CA GLU A 429 -22.90 -3.98 3.11
C GLU A 429 -24.01 -2.99 2.74
N GLU A 430 -23.67 -1.85 2.13
CA GLU A 430 -24.64 -0.86 1.66
C GLU A 430 -25.57 -1.43 0.57
N MET A 431 -25.05 -2.23 -0.36
CA MET A 431 -25.87 -2.90 -1.39
C MET A 431 -26.83 -3.93 -0.78
N LEU A 432 -26.33 -4.81 0.10
CA LEU A 432 -27.14 -5.81 0.78
C LEU A 432 -28.27 -5.18 1.61
N GLN A 433 -27.99 -4.07 2.29
CA GLN A 433 -29.00 -3.35 3.04
C GLN A 433 -30.08 -2.76 2.12
N ASN A 434 -29.70 -2.17 0.99
CA ASN A 434 -30.65 -1.63 0.02
C ASN A 434 -31.53 -2.73 -0.61
N GLU A 435 -30.97 -3.91 -0.88
CA GLU A 435 -31.74 -5.07 -1.37
C GLU A 435 -32.75 -5.56 -0.34
N MET A 436 -32.37 -5.58 0.95
CA MET A 436 -33.27 -5.94 2.05
C MET A 436 -34.40 -4.92 2.27
N GLU A 437 -34.13 -3.62 2.06
CA GLU A 437 -35.15 -2.57 2.19
C GLU A 437 -36.13 -2.54 1.00
N GLN A 438 -35.75 -3.14 -0.13
CA GLN A 438 -36.59 -3.25 -1.34
C GLN A 438 -37.40 -4.55 -1.42
N ALA A 439 -37.07 -5.56 -0.60
CA ALA A 439 -37.77 -6.83 -0.47
C ALA A 439 -38.85 -6.78 0.61
#